data_AF-A0A1I4NX08-F1
#
_entry.id   AF-A0A1I4NX08-F1
#
_cell.length_a   1.000
_cell.length_b   1.000
_cell.length_c   1.000
_cell.angle_alpha   90.00
_cell.angle_beta   90.00
_cell.angle_gamma   90.00
#
_symmetry.space_group_name_H-M   'P 1'
#
loop_
_entity.id
_entity.type
_entity.pdbx_description
1 polymer ?
#
loop_
_entity_poly.entity_id
_entity_poly.type
_entity_poly.pdbx_seq_one_letter_code
_entity_poly.pdbx_strand_id
1 'polypeptide(L)'
;MKIRVVDEVSGQAELTIEEMTAAAPRLISLETRVPGVQGAAFDLKEWYFAWQKMQQHRADREPARMTVEAVDEFQAAIPWKELGEAAFLYEQNGEPLVKGFPIRLYVPNGSSECLNVKSVVLIRFHYTDSSEEATYGFKNQITLEELKYRK
;
A
#
# COMPACT_ATOMS: atom_id res chain seq x y z
N MET A 1 5.59 1.19 -14.90
CA MET A 1 4.97 2.22 -14.02
C MET A 1 5.73 2.24 -12.71
N LYS A 2 5.92 3.39 -12.08
CA LYS A 2 6.64 3.48 -10.80
C LYS A 2 5.68 3.72 -9.64
N ILE A 3 6.00 3.15 -8.49
CA ILE A 3 5.34 3.36 -7.21
C ILE A 3 6.21 4.31 -6.40
N ARG A 4 5.63 5.40 -5.92
CA ARG A 4 6.32 6.27 -4.98
C ARG A 4 6.20 5.68 -3.58
N VAL A 5 7.32 5.47 -2.91
CA VAL A 5 7.39 5.03 -1.51
C VAL A 5 7.98 6.17 -0.70
N VAL A 6 7.28 6.55 0.35
CA VAL A 6 7.71 7.60 1.28
C VAL A 6 7.73 7.03 2.68
N ASP A 7 8.84 7.22 3.36
CA ASP A 7 9.03 6.88 4.75
C ASP A 7 9.48 8.13 5.50
N GLU A 8 8.77 8.51 6.57
CA GLU A 8 9.08 9.75 7.31
C GLU A 8 10.50 9.79 7.88
N VAL A 9 11.13 8.63 8.10
CA VAL A 9 12.48 8.53 8.68
C VAL A 9 13.54 8.33 7.59
N SER A 10 13.23 7.50 6.59
CA SER A 10 14.20 6.93 5.66
C SER A 10 14.22 7.65 4.30
N GLY A 11 13.28 8.56 4.08
CA GLY A 11 13.18 9.37 2.88
C GLY A 11 12.19 8.80 1.86
N GLN A 12 12.47 9.00 0.58
CA GLN A 12 11.56 8.58 -0.49
C GLN A 12 12.30 7.87 -1.62
N ALA A 13 11.59 6.95 -2.27
CA ALA A 13 12.05 6.23 -3.45
C ALA A 13 10.93 6.15 -4.49
N GLU A 14 11.29 5.96 -5.75
CA GLU A 14 10.36 5.53 -6.79
C GLU A 14 10.82 4.16 -7.28
N LEU A 15 9.97 3.15 -7.12
CA LEU A 15 10.31 1.77 -7.42
C LEU A 15 9.42 1.21 -8.52
N THR A 16 9.98 0.40 -9.41
CA THR A 16 9.18 -0.46 -10.30
C THR A 16 8.70 -1.70 -9.55
N ILE A 17 7.76 -2.44 -10.15
CA ILE A 17 7.27 -3.70 -9.55
C ILE A 17 8.38 -4.75 -9.54
N GLU A 18 9.23 -4.76 -10.55
CA GLU A 18 10.41 -5.63 -10.64
C GLU A 18 11.39 -5.31 -9.50
N GLU A 19 11.63 -4.04 -9.20
CA GLU A 19 12.48 -3.64 -8.07
C GLU A 19 11.87 -4.03 -6.72
N MET A 20 10.55 -3.84 -6.54
CA MET A 20 9.86 -4.20 -5.31
C MET A 20 9.88 -5.73 -5.08
N THR A 21 9.61 -6.51 -6.12
CA THR A 21 9.59 -7.98 -6.03
C THR A 21 10.99 -8.57 -5.88
N ALA A 22 12.01 -7.98 -6.51
CA ALA A 22 13.40 -8.39 -6.31
C ALA A 22 13.90 -8.12 -4.87
N ALA A 23 13.39 -7.07 -4.22
CA ALA A 23 13.70 -6.75 -2.83
C ALA A 23 12.87 -7.56 -1.81
N ALA A 24 11.78 -8.20 -2.24
CA ALA A 24 10.91 -8.95 -1.35
C ALA A 24 11.57 -10.28 -0.94
N PRO A 25 11.78 -10.55 0.36
CA PRO A 25 12.35 -11.82 0.83
C PRO A 25 11.45 -13.02 0.50
N ARG A 26 10.16 -12.77 0.33
CA ARG A 26 9.14 -13.78 0.19
C ARG A 26 8.07 -13.36 -0.81
N LEU A 27 8.04 -14.09 -1.92
CA LEU A 27 6.93 -14.11 -2.85
C LEU A 27 5.95 -15.21 -2.44
N ILE A 28 4.66 -14.96 -2.58
CA ILE A 28 3.57 -15.85 -2.16
C ILE A 28 2.49 -15.93 -3.26
N SER A 29 1.73 -17.02 -3.25
CA SER A 29 0.42 -17.01 -3.92
C SER A 29 -0.58 -16.28 -3.01
N LEU A 30 -1.30 -15.30 -3.53
CA LEU A 30 -2.24 -14.53 -2.72
C LEU A 30 -3.36 -15.42 -2.14
N GLU A 31 -3.68 -16.54 -2.80
CA GLU A 31 -4.71 -17.47 -2.35
C GLU A 31 -4.40 -18.07 -0.97
N THR A 32 -3.12 -18.10 -0.55
CA THR A 32 -2.73 -18.57 0.79
C THR A 32 -3.14 -17.59 1.90
N ARG A 33 -3.56 -16.37 1.55
CA ARG A 33 -4.02 -15.34 2.49
C ARG A 33 -5.47 -14.94 2.27
N VAL A 34 -5.89 -14.87 1.00
CA VAL A 34 -7.24 -14.48 0.59
C VAL A 34 -7.82 -15.60 -0.26
N PRO A 35 -8.59 -16.54 0.33
CA PRO A 35 -9.17 -17.66 -0.39
C PRO A 35 -9.97 -17.20 -1.62
N GLY A 36 -9.73 -17.85 -2.76
CA GLY A 36 -10.40 -17.52 -4.03
C GLY A 36 -9.79 -16.35 -4.80
N VAL A 37 -8.74 -15.70 -4.29
CA VAL A 37 -7.99 -14.69 -5.06
C VAL A 37 -6.64 -15.26 -5.50
N GLN A 38 -6.53 -15.55 -6.79
CA GLN A 38 -5.31 -16.07 -7.39
C GLN A 38 -4.36 -14.97 -7.83
N GLY A 39 -3.06 -15.28 -7.85
CA GLY A 39 -2.01 -14.45 -8.42
C GLY A 39 -0.76 -14.35 -7.55
N ALA A 40 0.32 -13.81 -8.11
CA ALA A 40 1.58 -13.63 -7.42
C ALA A 40 1.57 -12.33 -6.61
N ALA A 41 2.01 -12.44 -5.36
CA ALA A 41 2.06 -11.36 -4.41
C ALA A 41 3.35 -11.39 -3.59
N PHE A 42 3.64 -10.31 -2.87
CA PHE A 42 4.68 -10.28 -1.85
C PHE A 42 4.12 -9.78 -0.51
N ASP A 43 4.72 -10.25 0.58
CA ASP A 43 4.34 -9.82 1.93
C ASP A 43 4.75 -8.36 2.17
N LEU A 44 3.82 -7.53 2.64
CA LEU A 44 4.06 -6.11 2.86
C LEU A 44 5.14 -5.83 3.92
N LYS A 45 5.05 -6.47 5.09
CA LYS A 45 5.92 -6.15 6.22
C LYS A 45 7.32 -6.70 6.01
N GLU A 46 7.45 -7.93 5.54
CA GLU A 46 8.74 -8.53 5.18
C GLU A 46 9.42 -7.73 4.07
N TRP A 47 8.68 -7.30 3.04
CA TRP A 47 9.20 -6.40 2.01
C TRP A 47 9.64 -5.06 2.60
N TYR A 48 8.80 -4.43 3.44
CA TYR A 48 9.13 -3.15 4.07
C TYR A 48 10.42 -3.24 4.88
N PHE A 49 10.57 -4.27 5.72
CA PHE A 49 11.78 -4.45 6.52
C PHE A 49 13.02 -4.75 5.66
N ALA A 50 12.87 -5.47 4.54
CA ALA A 50 13.96 -5.68 3.61
C ALA A 50 14.37 -4.37 2.91
N TRP A 51 13.39 -3.60 2.44
CA TRP A 51 13.62 -2.29 1.83
C TRP A 51 14.28 -1.30 2.81
N GLN A 52 13.86 -1.29 4.07
CA GLN A 52 14.47 -0.51 5.15
C GLN A 52 15.95 -0.84 5.37
N LYS A 53 16.35 -2.11 5.27
CA LYS A 53 17.75 -2.52 5.40
C LYS A 53 18.65 -2.00 4.28
N MET A 54 18.07 -1.62 3.14
CA MET A 54 18.79 -1.04 2.00
C MET A 54 18.95 0.49 2.12
N GLN A 55 18.23 1.14 3.03
CA GLN A 55 18.30 2.59 3.19
C GLN A 55 19.51 3.03 4.02
N GLN A 56 20.08 4.18 3.69
CA GLN A 56 21.19 4.79 4.45
C GLN A 56 20.74 5.24 5.84
N HIS A 57 19.56 5.86 5.91
CA HIS A 57 18.86 6.18 7.13
C HIS A 57 17.70 5.20 7.24
N ARG A 58 17.69 4.40 8.31
CA ARG A 58 16.64 3.42 8.57
C ARG A 58 15.92 3.75 9.86
N ALA A 59 14.65 3.43 9.91
CA ALA A 59 13.92 3.51 11.16
C ALA A 59 14.42 2.49 12.18
N ASP A 60 14.43 2.89 13.45
CA ASP A 60 14.75 2.04 14.61
C ASP A 60 13.53 1.33 15.19
N ARG A 61 12.33 1.68 14.69
CA ARG A 61 11.04 1.16 15.13
C ARG A 61 10.13 0.90 13.94
N GLU A 62 9.01 0.24 14.21
CA GLU A 62 7.95 0.04 13.22
C GLU A 62 7.17 1.33 12.97
N PRO A 63 6.63 1.55 11.75
CA PRO A 63 5.66 2.59 11.51
C PRO A 63 4.44 2.43 12.43
N ALA A 64 3.81 3.55 12.80
CA ALA A 64 2.52 3.55 13.49
C ALA A 64 1.37 3.22 12.53
N ARG A 65 1.48 3.65 11.26
CA ARG A 65 0.49 3.40 10.19
C ARG A 65 1.11 3.44 8.81
N MET A 66 0.41 2.86 7.84
CA MET A 66 0.70 3.01 6.41
C MET A 66 -0.48 3.69 5.72
N THR A 67 -0.18 4.62 4.82
CA THR A 67 -1.18 5.22 3.94
C THR A 67 -0.89 4.82 2.51
N VAL A 68 -1.92 4.38 1.77
CA VAL A 68 -1.82 4.11 0.33
C VAL A 68 -2.76 5.01 -0.45
N GLU A 69 -2.32 5.40 -1.64
CA GLU A 69 -3.11 6.18 -2.59
C GLU A 69 -3.12 5.48 -3.94
N ALA A 70 -4.31 5.43 -4.54
CA ALA A 70 -4.59 4.82 -5.82
C ALA A 70 -4.59 5.85 -6.97
N VAL A 71 -4.55 5.36 -8.20
CA VAL A 71 -4.66 6.19 -9.42
C VAL A 71 -5.94 7.05 -9.44
N ASP A 72 -7.03 6.56 -8.89
CA ASP A 72 -8.35 7.22 -8.85
C ASP A 72 -8.53 8.14 -7.63
N GLU A 73 -7.43 8.52 -6.97
CA GLU A 73 -7.40 9.34 -5.77
C GLU A 73 -8.08 8.71 -4.53
N PHE A 74 -8.43 7.42 -4.60
CA PHE A 74 -8.82 6.67 -3.43
C PHE A 74 -7.62 6.54 -2.48
N GLN A 75 -7.85 6.76 -1.20
CA GLN A 75 -6.84 6.67 -0.16
C GLN A 75 -7.32 5.80 0.99
N ALA A 76 -6.40 5.04 1.58
CA ALA A 76 -6.63 4.36 2.85
C ALA A 76 -5.43 4.59 3.77
N ALA A 77 -5.70 4.99 5.02
CA ALA A 77 -4.73 5.02 6.11
C ALA A 77 -5.02 3.87 7.07
N ILE A 78 -4.06 2.97 7.23
CA ILE A 78 -4.21 1.68 7.88
C ILE A 78 -3.24 1.60 9.07
N PRO A 79 -3.73 1.38 10.30
CA PRO A 79 -2.88 1.16 11.47
C PRO A 79 -1.93 0.00 11.22
N TRP A 80 -0.68 0.12 11.66
CA TRP A 80 0.34 -0.90 11.39
C TRP A 80 -0.03 -2.28 11.96
N LYS A 81 -0.81 -2.30 13.05
CA LYS A 81 -1.35 -3.51 13.66
C LYS A 81 -2.26 -4.33 12.73
N GLU A 82 -2.98 -3.68 11.81
CA GLU A 82 -3.90 -4.35 10.86
C GLU A 82 -3.17 -4.95 9.64
N LEU A 83 -1.90 -4.56 9.44
CA LEU A 83 -1.11 -4.97 8.27
C LEU A 83 -0.38 -6.31 8.46
N GLY A 84 -0.71 -7.09 9.48
CA GLY A 84 0.02 -8.31 9.86
C GLY A 84 0.11 -9.36 8.74
N GLU A 85 -0.94 -9.48 7.93
CA GLU A 85 -0.98 -10.39 6.77
C GLU A 85 -1.16 -9.63 5.45
N ALA A 86 -0.93 -8.32 5.46
CA ALA A 86 -1.11 -7.52 4.25
C ALA A 86 -0.11 -7.93 3.16
N ALA A 87 -0.59 -7.92 1.92
CA ALA A 87 0.20 -8.32 0.75
C ALA A 87 -0.13 -7.45 -0.45
N PHE A 88 0.86 -7.24 -1.31
CA PHE A 88 0.65 -6.61 -2.61
C PHE A 88 0.60 -7.66 -3.70
N LEU A 89 -0.55 -7.75 -4.36
CA LEU A 89 -0.73 -8.50 -5.59
C LEU A 89 -0.18 -7.69 -6.76
N TYR A 90 0.62 -8.32 -7.61
CA TYR A 90 1.23 -7.64 -8.77
C TYR A 90 1.04 -8.39 -10.10
N GLU A 91 0.66 -9.67 -10.05
CA GLU A 91 0.51 -10.50 -11.25
C GLU A 91 -0.65 -11.48 -11.09
N GLN A 92 -1.37 -11.76 -12.19
CA GLN A 92 -2.38 -12.80 -12.26
C GLN A 92 -2.21 -13.58 -13.56
N ASN A 93 -2.27 -14.92 -13.47
CA ASN A 93 -2.11 -15.81 -14.62
C ASN A 93 -0.78 -15.62 -15.39
N GLY A 94 0.31 -15.25 -14.72
CA GLY A 94 1.60 -15.00 -15.36
C GLY A 94 1.73 -13.62 -16.00
N GLU A 95 0.70 -12.77 -15.91
CA GLU A 95 0.64 -11.47 -16.57
C GLU A 95 0.42 -10.33 -15.56
N PRO A 96 0.90 -9.11 -15.84
CA PRO A 96 0.59 -7.94 -15.03
C PRO A 96 -0.92 -7.77 -14.84
N LEU A 97 -1.31 -7.15 -13.72
CA LEU A 97 -2.72 -6.93 -13.42
C LEU A 97 -3.42 -6.15 -14.55
N VAL A 98 -4.60 -6.62 -14.96
CA VAL A 98 -5.50 -5.81 -15.80
C VAL A 98 -6.38 -4.92 -14.91
N LYS A 99 -6.91 -5.49 -13.82
CA LYS A 99 -7.71 -4.77 -12.82
C LYS A 99 -6.86 -4.49 -11.59
N GLY A 100 -6.73 -3.23 -11.22
CA GLY A 100 -5.89 -2.82 -10.10
C GLY A 100 -4.41 -2.67 -10.46
N PHE A 101 -4.08 -2.55 -11.75
CA PHE A 101 -2.73 -2.20 -12.20
C PHE A 101 -2.26 -0.90 -11.56
N PRO A 102 -0.99 -0.79 -11.12
CA PRO A 102 0.09 -1.77 -11.26
C PRO A 102 0.13 -2.82 -10.15
N ILE A 103 -0.32 -2.47 -8.94
CA ILE A 103 -0.41 -3.37 -7.78
C ILE A 103 -1.69 -3.11 -7.01
N ARG A 104 -2.18 -4.16 -6.34
CA ARG A 104 -3.33 -4.10 -5.45
C ARG A 104 -2.94 -4.52 -4.04
N LEU A 105 -3.26 -3.68 -3.06
CA LEU A 105 -3.15 -4.02 -1.65
C LEU A 105 -4.30 -4.96 -1.25
N TYR A 106 -3.96 -5.99 -0.48
CA TYR A 106 -4.90 -6.79 0.28
C TYR A 106 -4.55 -6.73 1.76
N VAL A 107 -5.57 -6.58 2.61
CA VAL A 107 -5.46 -6.54 4.08
C VAL A 107 -6.45 -7.58 4.65
N PRO A 108 -6.09 -8.87 4.69
CA PRO A 108 -7.03 -9.95 5.05
C PRO A 108 -7.66 -9.79 6.45
N ASN A 109 -6.85 -9.33 7.41
CA ASN A 109 -7.27 -9.09 8.80
C ASN A 109 -7.63 -7.62 9.05
N GLY A 110 -7.91 -6.86 7.99
CA GLY A 110 -8.27 -5.46 8.07
C GLY A 110 -9.68 -5.28 8.62
N SER A 111 -9.91 -4.13 9.23
CA SER A 111 -11.22 -3.72 9.75
C SER A 111 -12.29 -3.49 8.67
N SER A 112 -11.90 -3.37 7.39
CA SER A 112 -12.83 -3.15 6.27
C SER A 112 -12.28 -3.68 4.94
N GLU A 113 -13.17 -4.13 4.06
CA GLU A 113 -12.82 -4.49 2.67
C GLU A 113 -12.32 -3.29 1.85
N CYS A 114 -12.67 -2.06 2.26
CA CYS A 114 -12.20 -0.83 1.61
C CYS A 114 -10.69 -0.62 1.76
N LEU A 115 -10.02 -1.38 2.65
CA LEU A 115 -8.56 -1.38 2.80
C LEU A 115 -7.87 -2.18 1.67
N ASN A 116 -8.62 -2.94 0.88
CA ASN A 116 -8.11 -3.68 -0.28
C ASN A 116 -7.96 -2.78 -1.52
N VAL A 117 -7.05 -1.80 -1.42
CA VAL A 117 -6.88 -0.70 -2.38
C VAL A 117 -6.32 -1.18 -3.71
N LYS A 118 -7.01 -0.84 -4.81
CA LYS A 118 -6.61 -1.15 -6.19
C LYS A 118 -5.71 -0.07 -6.75
N SER A 119 -4.87 -0.42 -7.73
CA SER A 119 -4.10 0.55 -8.50
C SER A 119 -3.26 1.49 -7.64
N VAL A 120 -2.59 0.93 -6.63
CA VAL A 120 -1.76 1.73 -5.71
C VAL A 120 -0.61 2.35 -6.48
N VAL A 121 -0.38 3.64 -6.27
CA VAL A 121 0.70 4.43 -6.89
C VAL A 121 1.63 5.08 -5.87
N LEU A 122 1.15 5.20 -4.63
CA LEU A 122 1.89 5.83 -3.55
C LEU A 122 1.66 5.07 -2.24
N ILE A 123 2.75 4.84 -1.53
CA ILE A 123 2.79 4.21 -0.22
C ILE A 123 3.52 5.17 0.72
N ARG A 124 2.93 5.47 1.88
CA ARG A 124 3.54 6.31 2.92
C ARG A 124 3.58 5.58 4.25
N PHE A 125 4.73 5.59 4.91
CA PHE A 125 4.90 5.06 6.26
C PHE A 125 5.04 6.20 7.25
N HIS A 126 4.23 6.17 8.31
CA HIS A 126 4.13 7.24 9.29
C HIS A 126 4.47 6.74 10.69
N TYR A 127 5.06 7.61 11.52
CA TYR A 127 5.65 7.25 12.81
C TYR A 127 5.10 8.01 14.02
N THR A 128 4.43 9.15 13.79
CA THR A 128 3.98 10.05 14.88
C THR A 128 2.48 10.05 15.12
N ASP A 129 1.68 9.58 14.17
CA ASP A 129 0.22 9.54 14.26
C ASP A 129 -0.27 8.09 14.38
N SER A 130 -0.76 7.74 15.57
CA SER A 130 -1.16 6.39 15.95
C SER A 130 -2.68 6.22 16.01
N SER A 131 -3.44 6.92 15.15
CA SER A 131 -4.87 6.65 14.99
C SER A 131 -5.11 5.14 15.03
N GLU A 132 -5.91 4.70 16.00
CA GLU A 132 -6.12 3.28 16.24
C GLU A 132 -7.06 2.65 15.21
N GLU A 133 -7.79 3.49 14.48
CA GLU A 133 -8.79 3.12 13.49
C GLU A 133 -8.27 3.40 12.08
N ALA A 134 -8.59 2.48 11.16
CA ALA A 134 -8.37 2.68 9.75
C ALA A 134 -9.37 3.69 9.18
N THR A 135 -8.90 4.52 8.25
CA THR A 135 -9.73 5.49 7.51
C THR A 135 -9.54 5.30 6.02
N TYR A 136 -10.59 5.55 5.25
CA TYR A 136 -10.55 5.41 3.81
C TYR A 136 -11.58 6.32 3.14
N GLY A 137 -11.30 6.70 1.90
CA GLY A 137 -12.17 7.54 1.10
C GLY A 137 -11.45 8.13 -0.10
N PHE A 138 -12.19 8.79 -0.95
CA PHE A 138 -11.61 9.59 -2.02
C PHE A 138 -11.11 10.92 -1.45
N LYS A 139 -9.99 11.43 -1.99
CA LYS A 139 -9.60 12.81 -1.71
C LYS A 139 -10.69 13.75 -2.20
N ASN A 140 -11.49 14.27 -1.28
CA ASN A 140 -12.38 15.37 -1.57
C ASN A 140 -11.53 16.63 -1.77
N GLN A 141 -11.04 16.85 -3.00
CA GLN A 141 -10.63 18.18 -3.42
C GLN A 141 -11.90 18.97 -3.72
N ILE A 142 -12.57 19.47 -2.69
CA ILE A 142 -13.53 20.55 -2.93
C ILE A 142 -12.69 21.78 -3.27
N THR A 143 -12.63 22.11 -4.55
CA THR A 143 -12.06 23.39 -4.96
C THR A 143 -12.96 24.52 -4.46
N LEU A 144 -12.38 25.69 -4.14
CA LEU A 144 -13.17 26.87 -3.77
C LEU A 144 -14.16 27.29 -4.88
N GLU A 145 -13.94 26.83 -6.11
CA GLU A 145 -14.81 27.05 -7.26
C GLU A 145 -16.08 26.19 -7.22
N GLU A 146 -15.99 24.94 -6.75
CA GLU A 146 -17.14 24.03 -6.59
C GLU A 146 -18.06 24.42 -5.42
N LEU A 147 -17.54 25.12 -4.41
CA LEU A 147 -18.34 25.70 -3.33
C LEU A 147 -19.22 26.88 -3.77
N LYS A 148 -18.98 27.47 -4.95
CA LYS A 148 -19.71 28.65 -5.43
C LYS A 148 -21.06 28.34 -6.11
N TYR A 149 -21.42 27.07 -6.29
CA TYR A 149 -22.71 26.71 -6.89
C TYR A 149 -23.53 25.78 -5.99
N ARG A 150 -24.22 26.40 -5.02
CA ARG A 150 -25.53 25.95 -4.57
C ARG A 150 -26.45 27.16 -4.49
N LYS A 151 -27.23 27.37 -5.55
CA LYS A 151 -28.47 28.15 -5.52
C LYS A 151 -29.63 27.17 -5.52
#